data_AF-K1QCM8-F1
#
_entry.id   AF-K1QCM8-F1
#
_cell.length_a   1.000
_cell.length_b   1.000
_cell.length_c   1.000
_cell.angle_alpha   90.00
_cell.angle_beta   90.00
_cell.angle_gamma   90.00
#
_symmetry.space_group_name_H-M   'P 1'
#
loop_
_entity.id
_entity.type
_entity.pdbx_description
1 polymer ?
#
loop_
_entity_poly.entity_id
_entity_poly.type
_entity_poly.pdbx_seq_one_letter_code
_entity_poly.pdbx_strand_id
1 'polypeptide(L)'
;MQFRKNPCIPNDRPWSRDSNGDHKNTPEHTVQVHISQARSIGDGWATYPTSFAADIVMFQCSKDSGALYHNFQITLQNVFDIQDAHIILEEQKGRKLFPSLNLRNVCRVYSPIDKVPKHEEDSMKECAVESSDYWETRPLTAEKVSVAAGHVKALIPEVYREQKGRIENFGLNQKFKERVLESVKLHIDRTVYTQRKDRINGHVMEILHSVENTCTTNTKLQDFEKDSDERIALQIVDVEIAQNMSEIIQQLKKEYIDSYLDEILKDVKSDEAELLVTSSKLRFLNKTRGHPDKSIAKIAGRIRDEIQNIVLSSIERKYDVGTDVSLLSTCEQEILRDLPIWSDDDPNFPKVIKALFWRLLDNDLARKLAHFIREITD
;
A
#
# COMPACT_ATOMS: atom_id res chain seq x y z
N MET A 1 -12.57 -48.61 9.24
CA MET A 1 -11.21 -48.24 9.71
C MET A 1 -11.09 -46.73 9.52
N GLN A 2 -11.29 -45.97 10.58
CA GLN A 2 -11.29 -44.50 10.56
C GLN A 2 -9.85 -43.99 10.63
N PHE A 3 -9.43 -43.19 9.65
CA PHE A 3 -8.33 -42.25 9.82
C PHE A 3 -8.89 -40.83 9.86
N ARG A 4 -8.85 -40.22 11.04
CA ARG A 4 -8.98 -38.79 11.28
C ARG A 4 -7.59 -38.15 11.27
N LYS A 5 -7.52 -36.90 10.77
CA LYS A 5 -6.54 -35.79 10.98
C LYS A 5 -6.26 -35.13 9.63
N ASN A 6 -6.10 -33.82 9.44
CA ASN A 6 -6.26 -32.59 10.23
C ASN A 6 -6.29 -31.46 9.17
N PRO A 7 -7.12 -30.41 9.26
CA PRO A 7 -7.02 -29.27 8.37
C PRO A 7 -5.77 -28.44 8.70
N CYS A 8 -5.08 -27.99 7.65
CA CYS A 8 -3.90 -27.13 7.73
C CYS A 8 -4.23 -25.86 8.53
N ILE A 9 -3.37 -25.57 9.50
CA ILE A 9 -3.43 -24.41 10.38
C ILE A 9 -2.99 -23.16 9.59
N PRO A 10 -3.69 -22.02 9.68
CA PRO A 10 -3.18 -20.73 9.23
C PRO A 10 -2.13 -20.24 10.23
N ASN A 11 -0.91 -19.97 9.75
CA ASN A 11 0.09 -19.24 10.52
C ASN A 11 -0.36 -17.78 10.64
N ASP A 12 -0.81 -17.40 11.84
CA ASP A 12 -0.58 -16.08 12.43
C ASP A 12 -1.05 -16.12 13.89
N ARG A 13 -0.12 -16.35 14.83
CA ARG A 13 -0.17 -15.75 16.17
C ARG A 13 1.25 -15.54 16.73
N PRO A 14 1.43 -14.45 17.49
CA PRO A 14 2.72 -14.02 18.02
C PRO A 14 3.04 -14.76 19.31
N TRP A 15 4.32 -15.10 19.54
CA TRP A 15 4.79 -15.47 20.86
C TRP A 15 6.03 -14.67 21.24
N SER A 16 5.95 -14.19 22.47
CA SER A 16 6.83 -13.29 23.18
C SER A 16 7.98 -14.01 23.89
N ARG A 17 9.12 -13.31 23.89
CA ARG A 17 10.13 -13.13 24.95
C ARG A 17 11.11 -14.24 25.36
N ASP A 18 12.33 -13.72 25.50
CA ASP A 18 13.45 -14.03 26.38
C ASP A 18 14.41 -15.17 26.01
N SER A 19 15.58 -14.76 25.49
CA SER A 19 16.86 -15.17 26.08
C SER A 19 17.97 -14.19 25.69
N ASN A 20 18.65 -13.68 26.72
CA ASN A 20 19.94 -12.99 26.64
C ASN A 20 20.97 -13.84 25.86
N GLY A 21 21.81 -13.18 25.05
CA GLY A 21 22.96 -13.82 24.42
C GLY A 21 23.78 -12.86 23.56
N ASP A 22 24.74 -12.21 24.23
CA ASP A 22 25.94 -11.52 23.76
C ASP A 22 26.16 -11.18 22.28
N HIS A 23 26.48 -9.88 22.10
CA HIS A 23 27.11 -9.28 20.94
C HIS A 23 28.25 -10.10 20.32
N LYS A 24 28.20 -10.26 19.00
CA LYS A 24 29.39 -10.16 18.15
C LYS A 24 29.13 -9.20 17.00
N ASN A 25 29.71 -8.01 17.12
CA ASN A 25 29.89 -7.06 16.03
C ASN A 25 30.62 -7.75 14.87
N THR A 26 30.02 -7.73 13.69
CA THR A 26 30.73 -7.82 12.42
C THR A 26 30.42 -6.56 11.62
N PRO A 27 31.40 -6.03 10.86
CA PRO A 27 31.31 -4.69 10.31
C PRO A 27 30.35 -4.68 9.13
N GLU A 28 29.31 -3.84 9.21
CA GLU A 28 28.54 -3.42 8.04
C GLU A 28 29.51 -2.77 7.04
N HIS A 29 29.82 -3.47 5.96
CA HIS A 29 30.41 -2.85 4.80
C HIS A 29 29.36 -1.96 4.15
N THR A 30 29.24 -0.72 4.65
CA THR A 30 28.53 0.36 3.97
C THR A 30 29.27 0.64 2.66
N VAL A 31 28.80 0.06 1.56
CA VAL A 31 29.22 0.54 0.23
C VAL A 31 28.57 1.90 0.06
N GLN A 32 29.36 2.97 0.24
CA GLN A 32 28.99 4.31 -0.20
C GLN A 32 28.92 4.30 -1.73
N VAL A 33 27.75 3.95 -2.26
CA VAL A 33 27.41 4.32 -3.63
C VAL A 33 26.87 5.75 -3.53
N HIS A 34 27.77 6.73 -3.61
CA HIS A 34 27.40 7.98 -4.27
C HIS A 34 26.82 7.58 -5.64
N ILE A 35 25.82 8.30 -6.13
CA ILE A 35 25.43 8.23 -7.55
C ILE A 35 26.65 8.74 -8.35
N SER A 36 27.65 7.88 -8.51
CA SER A 36 28.93 8.10 -9.17
C SER A 36 29.46 6.80 -9.78
N GLN A 37 28.69 5.71 -9.77
CA GLN A 37 28.90 4.59 -10.68
C GLN A 37 27.73 4.45 -11.64
N ALA A 38 27.66 5.41 -12.57
CA ALA A 38 27.13 5.14 -13.88
C ALA A 38 27.98 4.02 -14.51
N ARG A 39 27.51 2.78 -14.50
CA ARG A 39 28.06 1.77 -15.41
C ARG A 39 27.62 2.15 -16.81
N SER A 40 28.59 2.58 -17.60
CA SER A 40 28.47 2.87 -19.03
C SER A 40 27.73 1.75 -19.76
N ILE A 41 26.50 2.03 -20.18
CA ILE A 41 25.86 1.35 -21.29
C ILE A 41 25.57 2.46 -22.30
N GLY A 42 26.34 2.49 -23.39
CA GLY A 42 26.08 3.19 -24.65
C GLY A 42 25.56 4.63 -24.57
N ASP A 43 26.46 5.57 -24.84
CA ASP A 43 26.21 6.90 -25.38
C ASP A 43 25.05 7.72 -24.80
N GLY A 44 25.40 8.56 -23.81
CA GLY A 44 24.73 9.84 -23.60
C GLY A 44 23.79 9.93 -22.41
N TRP A 45 24.34 9.93 -21.19
CA TRP A 45 23.73 10.69 -20.10
C TRP A 45 24.78 11.62 -19.49
N ALA A 46 24.48 12.91 -19.57
CA ALA A 46 25.27 14.00 -19.04
C ALA A 46 25.68 13.71 -17.60
N THR A 47 26.96 13.93 -17.31
CA THR A 47 27.47 14.17 -15.96
C THR A 47 26.57 15.18 -15.25
N TYR A 48 25.72 14.72 -14.32
CA TYR A 48 25.07 15.62 -13.39
C TYR A 48 26.16 16.25 -12.52
N PRO A 49 26.26 17.59 -12.43
CA PRO A 49 27.25 18.21 -11.57
C PRO A 49 26.95 17.84 -10.11
N THR A 50 27.83 17.05 -9.50
CA THR A 50 27.80 16.61 -8.10
C THR A 50 28.11 17.74 -7.10
N SER A 51 27.95 19.00 -7.50
CA SER A 51 28.32 20.18 -6.71
C SER A 51 27.13 20.98 -6.15
N PHE A 52 25.90 20.47 -6.24
CA PHE A 52 24.76 21.08 -5.55
C PHE A 52 24.09 20.07 -4.62
N ALA A 53 24.03 20.41 -3.33
CA ALA A 53 23.16 19.78 -2.35
C ALA A 53 21.68 20.11 -2.69
N ALA A 54 21.22 19.64 -3.85
CA ALA A 54 19.87 19.83 -4.33
C ALA A 54 18.98 18.72 -3.79
N ASP A 55 17.76 19.08 -3.38
CA ASP A 55 16.76 18.13 -2.95
C ASP A 55 16.22 17.35 -4.16
N ILE A 56 16.11 16.02 -4.04
CA ILE A 56 15.37 15.16 -4.96
C ILE A 56 13.90 15.17 -4.52
N VAL A 57 13.04 15.86 -5.25
CA VAL A 57 11.62 15.95 -4.92
C VAL A 57 10.88 14.70 -5.41
N MET A 58 10.21 14.00 -4.50
CA MET A 58 9.45 12.79 -4.79
C MET A 58 8.06 12.85 -4.14
N PHE A 59 7.13 12.06 -4.66
CA PHE A 59 5.82 11.86 -4.08
C PHE A 59 5.68 10.40 -3.64
N GLN A 60 5.64 10.13 -2.33
CA GLN A 60 5.54 8.78 -1.76
C GLN A 60 6.71 7.84 -2.11
N CYS A 61 7.93 8.26 -1.79
CA CYS A 61 9.19 7.61 -2.16
C CYS A 61 9.41 6.20 -1.59
N SER A 62 8.60 5.73 -0.64
CA SER A 62 8.92 4.49 0.09
C SER A 62 9.00 3.26 -0.80
N LYS A 63 8.04 3.09 -1.72
CA LYS A 63 8.02 1.95 -2.66
C LYS A 63 9.15 2.05 -3.68
N ASP A 64 9.36 3.23 -4.25
CA ASP A 64 10.43 3.49 -5.21
C ASP A 64 11.80 3.23 -4.58
N SER A 65 11.99 3.68 -3.34
CA SER A 65 13.19 3.41 -2.55
C SER A 65 13.44 1.92 -2.36
N GLY A 66 12.39 1.16 -1.98
CA GLY A 66 12.48 -0.30 -1.85
C GLY A 66 12.84 -0.97 -3.17
N ALA A 67 12.20 -0.58 -4.27
CA ALA A 67 12.48 -1.13 -5.60
C ALA A 67 13.92 -0.83 -6.05
N LEU A 68 14.39 0.41 -5.88
CA LEU A 68 15.75 0.82 -6.20
C LEU A 68 16.79 0.06 -5.39
N TYR A 69 16.52 -0.16 -4.11
CA TYR A 69 17.42 -0.89 -3.23
C TYR A 69 17.48 -2.38 -3.60
N HIS A 70 16.33 -3.06 -3.69
CA HIS A 70 16.34 -4.52 -3.92
C HIS A 70 16.79 -4.90 -5.32
N ASN A 71 16.47 -4.09 -6.35
CA ASN A 71 16.83 -4.40 -7.73
C ASN A 71 18.24 -3.91 -8.11
N PHE A 72 18.70 -2.80 -7.54
CA PHE A 72 19.93 -2.12 -7.98
C PHE A 72 20.91 -1.77 -6.86
N GLN A 73 20.58 -2.07 -5.60
CA GLN A 73 21.38 -1.70 -4.42
C GLN A 73 21.59 -0.18 -4.31
N ILE A 74 20.59 0.60 -4.73
CA ILE A 74 20.60 2.06 -4.66
C ILE A 74 19.77 2.52 -3.45
N THR A 75 20.38 3.30 -2.55
CA THR A 75 19.68 4.00 -1.48
C THR A 75 19.51 5.47 -1.82
N LEU A 76 18.26 5.97 -1.77
CA LEU A 76 17.96 7.37 -2.01
C LEU A 76 18.53 8.27 -0.91
N GLN A 77 19.05 9.43 -1.30
CA GLN A 77 19.58 10.46 -0.41
C GLN A 77 19.05 11.84 -0.81
N ASN A 78 19.03 12.79 0.14
CA ASN A 78 18.55 14.16 -0.06
C ASN A 78 17.13 14.23 -0.65
N VAL A 79 16.24 13.32 -0.22
CA VAL A 79 14.86 13.29 -0.70
C VAL A 79 14.03 14.36 0.00
N PHE A 80 13.24 15.10 -0.77
CA PHE A 80 12.12 15.88 -0.26
C PHE A 80 10.83 15.16 -0.66
N ASP A 81 10.25 14.41 0.26
CA ASP A 81 9.00 13.69 0.01
C ASP A 81 7.80 14.60 0.32
N ILE A 82 6.99 14.87 -0.72
CA ILE A 82 5.82 15.76 -0.67
C ILE A 82 4.74 15.22 0.29
N GLN A 83 4.59 13.90 0.38
CA GLN A 83 3.61 13.27 1.26
C GLN A 83 4.06 13.31 2.71
N ASP A 84 5.34 13.05 2.98
CA ASP A 84 5.91 13.19 4.33
C ASP A 84 5.91 14.64 4.80
N ALA A 85 6.15 15.60 3.90
CA ALA A 85 6.04 17.02 4.20
C ALA A 85 4.61 17.38 4.63
N HIS A 86 3.60 16.95 3.87
CA HIS A 86 2.21 17.15 4.26
C HIS A 86 1.90 16.49 5.60
N ILE A 87 2.40 15.28 5.81
CA ILE A 87 2.22 14.53 7.05
C ILE A 87 2.73 15.31 8.26
N ILE A 88 3.96 15.82 8.19
CA ILE A 88 4.57 16.56 9.29
C ILE A 88 3.83 17.88 9.58
N LEU A 89 3.28 18.52 8.54
CA LEU A 89 2.49 19.75 8.69
C LEU A 89 1.12 19.49 9.32
N GLU A 90 0.45 18.38 9.03
CA GLU A 90 -0.79 18.01 9.73
C GLU A 90 -0.52 17.63 11.19
N GLU A 91 0.57 16.92 11.46
CA GLU A 91 1.00 16.63 12.84
C GLU A 91 1.26 17.91 13.65
N GLN A 92 1.79 18.96 13.02
CA GLN A 92 1.99 20.26 13.68
C GLN A 92 0.67 20.93 14.09
N LYS A 93 -0.44 20.63 13.40
CA LYS A 93 -1.80 21.10 13.76
C LYS A 93 -2.47 20.24 14.84
N GLY A 94 -1.79 19.21 15.34
CA GLY A 94 -2.29 18.31 16.39
C GLY A 94 -2.96 17.05 15.87
N ARG A 95 -2.98 16.80 14.55
CA ARG A 95 -3.47 15.53 13.98
C ARG A 95 -2.49 14.40 14.31
N LYS A 96 -2.99 13.23 14.71
CA LYS A 96 -2.18 12.03 14.95
C LYS A 96 -2.34 10.98 13.85
N LEU A 97 -3.52 10.93 13.22
CA LEU A 97 -3.85 10.04 12.11
C LEU A 97 -4.52 10.83 11.00
N PHE A 98 -4.14 10.67 9.75
CA PHE A 98 -4.78 11.36 8.63
C PHE A 98 -4.49 10.59 7.33
N PRO A 99 -5.37 10.67 6.32
CA PRO A 99 -5.18 9.91 5.11
C PRO A 99 -3.99 10.45 4.32
N SER A 100 -3.29 9.56 3.61
CA SER A 100 -2.40 10.02 2.55
C SER A 100 -3.25 10.65 1.44
N LEU A 101 -2.75 11.74 0.88
CA LEU A 101 -3.43 12.41 -0.23
C LEU A 101 -2.97 11.78 -1.54
N ASN A 102 -3.83 11.76 -2.54
CA ASN A 102 -3.37 11.55 -3.91
C ASN A 102 -2.66 12.82 -4.43
N LEU A 103 -1.97 12.69 -5.56
CA LEU A 103 -1.17 13.77 -6.14
C LEU A 103 -2.00 15.05 -6.34
N ARG A 104 -3.20 14.91 -6.90
CA ARG A 104 -4.09 16.06 -7.13
C ARG A 104 -4.52 16.76 -5.84
N ASN A 105 -4.92 16.00 -4.83
CA ASN A 105 -5.38 16.55 -3.56
C ASN A 105 -4.24 17.26 -2.82
N VAL A 106 -3.01 16.71 -2.82
CA VAL A 106 -1.88 17.42 -2.22
C VAL A 106 -1.55 18.69 -2.99
N CYS A 107 -1.62 18.67 -4.32
CA CYS A 107 -1.43 19.88 -5.14
C CYS A 107 -2.44 20.96 -4.77
N ARG A 108 -3.73 20.61 -4.62
CA ARG A 108 -4.79 21.55 -4.23
C ARG A 108 -4.59 22.18 -2.85
N VAL A 109 -3.95 21.46 -1.92
CA VAL A 109 -3.67 22.00 -0.57
C VAL A 109 -2.57 23.08 -0.62
N TYR A 110 -1.59 22.92 -1.51
CA TYR A 110 -0.37 23.73 -1.51
C TYR A 110 -0.16 24.58 -2.77
N SER A 111 -1.09 24.53 -3.72
CA SER A 111 -1.11 25.34 -4.93
C SER A 111 -2.50 25.95 -5.12
N PRO A 112 -2.63 27.28 -5.32
CA PRO A 112 -3.86 27.92 -5.78
C PRO A 112 -4.39 27.44 -7.14
N ILE A 113 -3.60 26.70 -7.94
CA ILE A 113 -3.97 26.29 -9.30
C ILE A 113 -4.14 24.77 -9.33
N ASP A 114 -5.29 24.27 -9.81
CA ASP A 114 -5.49 22.84 -10.06
C ASP A 114 -4.68 22.44 -11.31
N LYS A 115 -3.40 22.09 -11.10
CA LYS A 115 -2.45 21.73 -12.16
C LYS A 115 -2.51 20.28 -12.61
N VAL A 116 -3.32 19.45 -11.94
CA VAL A 116 -3.52 18.04 -12.30
C VAL A 116 -4.92 17.91 -12.88
N PRO A 117 -5.05 17.86 -14.22
CA PRO A 117 -6.35 17.68 -14.86
C PRO A 117 -6.99 16.36 -14.43
N LYS A 118 -8.31 16.38 -14.17
CA LYS A 118 -9.05 15.18 -13.78
C LYS A 118 -8.89 14.03 -14.78
N HIS A 119 -8.87 14.34 -16.07
CA HIS A 119 -8.77 13.34 -17.14
C HIS A 119 -7.43 12.61 -17.13
N GLU A 120 -6.33 13.21 -16.67
CA GLU A 120 -5.04 12.53 -16.62
C GLU A 120 -5.02 11.43 -15.54
N GLU A 121 -5.69 11.64 -14.39
CA GLU A 121 -5.84 10.61 -13.36
C GLU A 121 -6.79 9.47 -13.79
N ASP A 122 -7.87 9.81 -14.49
CA ASP A 122 -8.87 8.83 -14.94
C ASP A 122 -8.32 7.99 -16.11
N SER A 123 -7.64 8.63 -17.09
CA SER A 123 -6.98 7.91 -18.20
C SER A 123 -5.85 7.01 -17.74
N MET A 124 -5.08 7.37 -16.69
CA MET A 124 -4.08 6.48 -16.13
C MET A 124 -4.68 5.21 -15.50
N LYS A 125 -5.84 5.34 -14.85
CA LYS A 125 -6.54 4.19 -14.27
C LYS A 125 -7.13 3.30 -15.37
N GLU A 126 -7.74 3.91 -16.39
CA GLU A 126 -8.26 3.20 -17.56
C GLU A 126 -7.17 2.44 -18.31
N CYS A 127 -6.04 3.09 -18.61
CA CYS A 127 -4.90 2.46 -19.23
C CYS A 127 -4.31 1.31 -18.39
N ALA A 128 -4.24 1.48 -17.06
CA ALA A 128 -3.78 0.43 -16.15
C ALA A 128 -4.76 -0.75 -16.06
N VAL A 129 -6.06 -0.52 -16.31
CA VAL A 129 -7.04 -1.60 -16.42
C VAL A 129 -6.91 -2.30 -17.76
N GLU A 130 -6.72 -1.59 -18.86
CA GLU A 130 -6.58 -2.21 -20.18
C GLU A 130 -5.29 -3.01 -20.34
N SER A 131 -4.19 -2.50 -19.77
CA SER A 131 -2.86 -3.11 -19.87
C SER A 131 -2.11 -2.84 -18.56
N SER A 132 -1.88 -3.92 -17.82
CA SER A 132 -1.08 -3.88 -16.60
C SER A 132 0.40 -3.57 -16.85
N ASP A 133 0.88 -3.82 -18.08
CA ASP A 133 2.23 -3.47 -18.55
C ASP A 133 2.34 -2.02 -19.06
N TYR A 134 1.33 -1.17 -18.87
CA TYR A 134 1.30 0.18 -19.43
C TYR A 134 2.58 0.98 -19.12
N TRP A 135 3.10 0.94 -17.90
CA TRP A 135 4.36 1.64 -17.57
C TRP A 135 5.64 0.83 -17.86
N GLU A 136 5.50 -0.42 -18.29
CA GLU A 136 6.60 -1.35 -18.59
C GLU A 136 6.90 -1.43 -20.09
N THR A 137 5.90 -1.21 -20.96
CA THR A 137 6.11 -1.20 -22.40
C THR A 137 7.17 -0.15 -22.79
N ARG A 138 8.15 -0.55 -23.61
CA ARG A 138 9.20 0.33 -24.14
C ARG A 138 9.21 0.32 -25.68
N PRO A 139 9.56 1.44 -26.34
CA PRO A 139 9.85 2.76 -25.76
C PRO A 139 8.60 3.42 -25.14
N LEU A 140 8.80 4.35 -24.20
CA LEU A 140 7.68 5.14 -23.65
C LEU A 140 7.05 5.98 -24.76
N THR A 141 5.72 6.01 -24.82
CA THR A 141 5.00 6.86 -25.78
C THR A 141 5.10 8.33 -25.37
N ALA A 142 4.91 9.24 -26.32
CA ALA A 142 4.90 10.68 -26.05
C ALA A 142 3.85 11.07 -25.00
N GLU A 143 2.71 10.38 -24.98
CA GLU A 143 1.67 10.52 -23.98
C GLU A 143 2.14 10.12 -22.57
N LYS A 144 2.74 8.93 -22.41
CA LYS A 144 3.32 8.47 -21.13
C LYS A 144 4.35 9.47 -20.58
N VAL A 145 5.20 10.00 -21.46
CA VAL A 145 6.18 11.03 -21.11
C VAL A 145 5.51 12.34 -20.72
N SER A 146 4.47 12.76 -21.44
CA SER A 146 3.72 13.99 -21.16
C SER A 146 3.03 13.92 -19.79
N VAL A 147 2.37 12.80 -19.47
CA VAL A 147 1.72 12.57 -18.17
C VAL A 147 2.75 12.61 -17.03
N ALA A 148 3.86 11.87 -17.16
CA ALA A 148 4.92 11.89 -16.16
C ALA A 148 5.52 13.30 -15.96
N ALA A 149 5.75 14.04 -17.05
CA ALA A 149 6.21 15.42 -16.97
C ALA A 149 5.17 16.36 -16.36
N GLY A 150 3.88 16.15 -16.62
CA GLY A 150 2.76 16.88 -16.02
C GLY A 150 2.75 16.75 -14.50
N HIS A 151 2.92 15.53 -13.98
CA HIS A 151 3.02 15.27 -12.54
C HIS A 151 4.19 16.03 -11.89
N VAL A 152 5.36 16.05 -12.53
CA VAL A 152 6.52 16.79 -12.01
C VAL A 152 6.24 18.30 -11.99
N LYS A 153 5.64 18.85 -13.06
CA LYS A 153 5.28 20.27 -13.16
C LYS A 153 4.18 20.68 -12.16
N ALA A 154 3.32 19.75 -11.76
CA ALA A 154 2.33 19.99 -10.73
C ALA A 154 2.98 20.20 -9.35
N LEU A 155 4.02 19.41 -9.04
CA LEU A 155 4.74 19.48 -7.77
C LEU A 155 5.74 20.64 -7.71
N ILE A 156 6.49 20.87 -8.78
CA ILE A 156 7.63 21.79 -8.81
C ILE A 156 7.31 23.01 -9.69
N PRO A 157 7.60 24.24 -9.25
CA PRO A 157 8.24 24.58 -7.97
C PRO A 157 7.26 24.80 -6.81
N GLU A 158 5.97 24.91 -7.08
CA GLU A 158 5.01 25.56 -6.17
C GLU A 158 4.73 24.77 -4.90
N VAL A 159 4.26 23.52 -5.03
CA VAL A 159 3.95 22.65 -3.88
C VAL A 159 5.20 22.44 -3.04
N TYR A 160 6.33 22.14 -3.68
CA TYR A 160 7.63 21.99 -3.01
C TYR A 160 8.03 23.24 -2.22
N ARG A 161 8.01 24.43 -2.84
CA ARG A 161 8.42 25.68 -2.16
C ARG A 161 7.50 26.03 -1.00
N GLU A 162 6.19 25.85 -1.18
CA GLU A 162 5.21 26.13 -0.14
C GLU A 162 5.41 25.21 1.07
N GLN A 163 5.52 23.91 0.85
CA GLN A 163 5.77 22.95 1.93
C GLN A 163 7.12 23.19 2.61
N LYS A 164 8.18 23.40 1.83
CA LYS A 164 9.53 23.65 2.36
C LYS A 164 9.54 24.92 3.22
N GLY A 165 8.95 26.01 2.73
CA GLY A 165 8.83 27.26 3.48
C GLY A 165 8.07 27.07 4.80
N ARG A 166 6.97 26.32 4.81
CA ARG A 166 6.24 26.00 6.06
C ARG A 166 7.06 25.15 7.03
N ILE A 167 7.74 24.12 6.54
CA ILE A 167 8.62 23.26 7.37
C ILE A 167 9.72 24.10 8.03
N GLU A 168 10.34 24.99 7.27
CA GLU A 168 11.38 25.90 7.77
C GLU A 168 10.82 26.89 8.79
N ASN A 169 9.70 27.54 8.48
CA ASN A 169 9.04 28.52 9.35
C ASN A 169 8.59 27.93 10.68
N PHE A 170 8.11 26.68 10.69
CA PHE A 170 7.70 25.98 11.90
C PHE A 170 8.84 25.25 12.62
N GLY A 171 10.08 25.33 12.11
CA GLY A 171 11.24 24.66 12.72
C GLY A 171 11.19 23.13 12.66
N LEU A 172 10.47 22.56 11.69
CA LEU A 172 10.21 21.12 11.58
C LEU A 172 11.27 20.35 10.80
N ASN A 173 12.37 21.00 10.39
CA ASN A 173 13.41 20.43 9.53
C ASN A 173 13.95 19.07 9.99
N GLN A 174 14.27 18.94 11.28
CA GLN A 174 14.84 17.69 11.81
C GLN A 174 13.80 16.56 11.79
N LYS A 175 12.59 16.85 12.26
CA LYS A 175 11.46 15.91 12.27
C LYS A 175 11.10 15.45 10.84
N PHE A 176 11.14 16.38 9.89
CA PHE A 176 10.94 16.07 8.47
C PHE A 176 12.02 15.13 7.92
N LYS A 177 13.31 15.42 8.17
CA LYS A 177 14.42 14.55 7.75
C LYS A 177 14.30 13.14 8.31
N GLU A 178 13.94 13.01 9.59
CA GLU A 178 13.71 11.71 10.23
C GLU A 178 12.55 10.96 9.60
N ARG A 179 11.44 11.65 9.29
CA ARG A 179 10.28 11.03 8.64
C ARG A 179 10.59 10.57 7.22
N VAL A 180 11.31 11.37 6.44
CA VAL A 180 11.73 10.96 5.09
C VAL A 180 12.69 9.78 5.15
N LEU A 181 13.64 9.77 6.09
CA LEU A 181 14.55 8.64 6.28
C LEU A 181 13.79 7.36 6.64
N GLU A 182 12.79 7.46 7.51
CA GLU A 182 11.88 6.36 7.82
C GLU A 182 11.15 5.86 6.56
N SER A 183 10.60 6.75 5.72
CA SER A 183 9.92 6.37 4.47
C SER A 183 10.87 5.70 3.46
N VAL A 184 12.09 6.24 3.28
CA VAL A 184 13.13 5.64 2.42
C VAL A 184 13.46 4.22 2.88
N LYS A 185 13.57 3.98 4.18
CA LYS A 185 13.92 2.67 4.75
C LYS A 185 12.74 1.72 4.91
N LEU A 186 11.50 2.18 4.72
CA LEU A 186 10.29 1.43 5.10
C LEU A 186 10.18 0.05 4.45
N HIS A 187 10.60 -0.08 3.19
CA HIS A 187 10.59 -1.33 2.43
C HIS A 187 11.98 -2.00 2.34
N ILE A 188 12.96 -1.48 3.07
CA ILE A 188 14.34 -1.97 3.10
C ILE A 188 14.61 -2.64 4.45
N ASP A 189 14.22 -1.99 5.53
CA ASP A 189 14.50 -2.40 6.90
C ASP A 189 13.21 -2.76 7.64
N ARG A 190 13.09 -4.03 8.02
CA ARG A 190 11.92 -4.57 8.72
C ARG A 190 11.73 -3.94 10.11
N THR A 191 12.82 -3.51 10.76
CA THR A 191 12.73 -2.86 12.07
C THR A 191 12.03 -1.51 11.97
N VAL A 192 12.37 -0.72 10.94
CA VAL A 192 11.73 0.56 10.64
C VAL A 192 10.25 0.38 10.35
N TYR A 193 9.87 -0.64 9.56
CA TYR A 193 8.47 -0.98 9.33
C TYR A 193 7.72 -1.29 10.63
N THR A 194 8.29 -2.12 11.50
CA THR A 194 7.68 -2.48 12.79
C THR A 194 7.53 -1.25 13.69
N GLN A 195 8.57 -0.41 13.81
CA GLN A 195 8.51 0.82 14.60
C GLN A 195 7.43 1.79 14.10
N ARG A 196 7.30 1.97 12.79
CA ARG A 196 6.23 2.80 12.21
C ARG A 196 4.85 2.24 12.54
N LYS A 197 4.68 0.92 12.39
CA LYS A 197 3.44 0.22 12.70
C LYS A 197 3.06 0.38 14.18
N ASP A 198 4.02 0.18 15.09
CA ASP A 198 3.79 0.29 16.53
C ASP A 198 3.42 1.73 16.92
N ARG A 199 4.09 2.74 16.34
CA ARG A 199 3.74 4.15 16.55
C ARG A 199 2.31 4.47 16.11
N ILE A 200 1.92 4.03 14.90
CA ILE A 200 0.56 4.24 14.38
C ILE A 200 -0.47 3.53 15.28
N ASN A 201 -0.19 2.29 15.69
CA ASN A 201 -1.07 1.56 16.60
C ASN A 201 -1.20 2.25 17.97
N GLY A 202 -0.11 2.82 18.49
CA GLY A 202 -0.14 3.66 19.69
C GLY A 202 -1.10 4.83 19.55
N HIS A 203 -0.99 5.59 18.46
CA HIS A 203 -1.92 6.71 18.18
C HIS A 203 -3.37 6.23 18.07
N VAL A 204 -3.63 5.12 17.38
CA VAL A 204 -4.98 4.53 17.26
C VAL A 204 -5.56 4.26 18.65
N MET A 205 -4.82 3.59 19.54
CA MET A 205 -5.30 3.26 20.88
C MET A 205 -5.54 4.52 21.72
N GLU A 206 -4.65 5.51 21.65
CA GLU A 206 -4.84 6.80 22.33
C GLU A 206 -6.13 7.51 21.89
N ILE A 207 -6.40 7.55 20.58
CA ILE A 207 -7.61 8.17 20.02
C ILE A 207 -8.85 7.40 20.47
N LEU A 208 -8.85 6.07 20.35
CA LEU A 208 -10.01 5.27 20.74
C LEU A 208 -10.30 5.41 22.24
N HIS A 209 -9.29 5.41 23.11
CA HIS A 209 -9.49 5.68 24.54
C HIS A 209 -10.02 7.10 24.80
N SER A 210 -9.61 8.09 24.01
CA SER A 210 -10.23 9.43 24.08
C SER A 210 -11.72 9.35 23.76
N VAL A 211 -12.10 8.66 22.67
CA VAL A 211 -13.50 8.46 22.28
C VAL A 211 -14.29 7.76 23.40
N GLU A 212 -13.74 6.75 24.06
CA GLU A 212 -14.38 6.07 25.20
C GLU A 212 -14.73 7.02 26.35
N ASN A 213 -13.86 7.99 26.60
CA ASN A 213 -14.01 8.95 27.70
C ASN A 213 -14.92 10.12 27.35
N THR A 214 -15.02 10.50 26.07
CA THR A 214 -15.74 11.70 25.64
C THR A 214 -17.11 11.42 25.01
N CYS A 215 -17.29 10.25 24.40
CA CYS A 215 -18.50 9.90 23.66
C CYS A 215 -19.49 9.11 24.51
N THR A 216 -20.75 9.07 24.06
CA THR A 216 -21.82 8.30 24.70
C THR A 216 -22.34 7.23 23.74
N THR A 217 -23.15 6.29 24.22
CA THR A 217 -23.79 5.26 23.37
C THR A 217 -24.70 5.83 22.27
N ASN A 218 -25.13 7.09 22.41
CA ASN A 218 -25.90 7.79 21.38
C ASN A 218 -25.02 8.35 20.25
N THR A 219 -23.71 8.47 20.46
CA THR A 219 -22.77 8.93 19.43
C THR A 219 -22.75 7.95 18.26
N LYS A 220 -22.84 8.49 17.04
CA LYS A 220 -22.85 7.76 15.78
C LYS A 220 -21.62 8.04 14.97
N LEU A 221 -21.26 7.11 14.08
CA LEU A 221 -20.12 7.28 13.17
C LEU A 221 -20.24 8.56 12.33
N GLN A 222 -21.45 8.91 11.93
CA GLN A 222 -21.75 10.10 11.13
C GLN A 222 -21.44 11.42 11.86
N ASP A 223 -21.33 11.40 13.19
CA ASP A 223 -21.02 12.58 13.98
C ASP A 223 -19.55 12.99 13.84
N PHE A 224 -18.68 12.07 13.39
CA PHE A 224 -17.29 12.34 13.07
C PHE A 224 -17.14 12.77 11.61
N GLU A 225 -16.27 13.75 11.34
CA GLU A 225 -15.87 14.12 9.97
C GLU A 225 -15.24 12.93 9.23
N LYS A 226 -15.40 12.88 7.90
CA LYS A 226 -14.97 11.73 7.08
C LYS A 226 -13.49 11.39 7.26
N ASP A 227 -12.66 12.42 7.34
CA ASP A 227 -11.21 12.31 7.44
C ASP A 227 -10.72 12.63 8.86
N SER A 228 -11.54 12.45 9.90
CA SER A 228 -11.14 12.69 11.29
C SER A 228 -10.21 11.58 11.85
N ASP A 229 -9.45 11.90 12.88
CA ASP A 229 -8.57 10.95 13.57
C ASP A 229 -9.35 9.74 14.11
N GLU A 230 -10.56 9.98 14.64
CA GLU A 230 -11.44 8.95 15.20
C GLU A 230 -11.92 7.97 14.14
N ARG A 231 -12.37 8.47 12.98
CA ARG A 231 -12.79 7.60 11.87
C ARG A 231 -11.63 6.77 11.35
N ILE A 232 -10.45 7.36 11.25
CA ILE A 232 -9.25 6.65 10.78
C ILE A 232 -8.79 5.62 11.82
N ALA A 233 -8.88 5.93 13.11
CA ALA A 233 -8.62 4.98 14.18
C ALA A 233 -9.58 3.77 14.09
N LEU A 234 -10.87 4.02 13.88
CA LEU A 234 -11.88 2.98 13.66
C LEU A 234 -11.65 2.19 12.37
N GLN A 235 -11.10 2.81 11.33
CA GLN A 235 -10.68 2.12 10.11
C GLN A 235 -9.53 1.14 10.38
N ILE A 236 -8.50 1.61 11.10
CA ILE A 236 -7.24 0.87 11.29
C ILE A 236 -7.39 -0.26 12.33
N VAL A 237 -8.10 -0.02 13.44
CA VAL A 237 -8.20 -0.99 14.54
C VAL A 237 -8.82 -2.30 14.07
N ASP A 238 -8.21 -3.43 14.42
CA ASP A 238 -8.77 -4.74 14.08
C ASP A 238 -10.04 -5.01 14.91
N VAL A 239 -10.97 -5.76 14.32
CA VAL A 239 -12.27 -6.08 14.95
C VAL A 239 -12.08 -6.81 16.28
N GLU A 240 -11.12 -7.73 16.34
CA GLU A 240 -10.80 -8.50 17.56
C GLU A 240 -10.36 -7.59 18.72
N ILE A 241 -9.61 -6.53 18.41
CA ILE A 241 -9.18 -5.56 19.41
C ILE A 241 -10.38 -4.73 19.86
N ALA A 242 -11.13 -4.16 18.91
CA ALA A 242 -12.31 -3.34 19.19
C ALA A 242 -13.38 -4.08 20.01
N GLN A 243 -13.53 -5.40 19.84
CA GLN A 243 -14.45 -6.23 20.62
C GLN A 243 -14.11 -6.35 22.09
N ASN A 244 -12.85 -6.16 22.45
CA ASN A 244 -12.40 -6.18 23.83
C ASN A 244 -12.37 -4.76 24.45
N MET A 245 -12.84 -3.75 23.72
CA MET A 245 -13.00 -2.36 24.19
C MET A 245 -14.44 -2.10 24.66
N SER A 246 -14.75 -0.86 25.03
CA SER A 246 -16.09 -0.47 25.48
C SER A 246 -17.18 -0.64 24.42
N GLU A 247 -18.45 -0.67 24.87
CA GLU A 247 -19.62 -0.84 24.01
C GLU A 247 -19.71 0.22 22.90
N ILE A 248 -19.31 1.47 23.19
CA ILE A 248 -19.31 2.55 22.19
C ILE A 248 -18.31 2.28 21.07
N ILE A 249 -17.11 1.78 21.37
CA ILE A 249 -16.12 1.44 20.33
C ILE A 249 -16.59 0.24 19.50
N GLN A 250 -17.19 -0.76 20.14
CA GLN A 250 -17.78 -1.90 19.44
C GLN A 250 -18.87 -1.45 18.45
N GLN A 251 -19.76 -0.57 18.91
CA GLN A 251 -20.82 0.01 18.09
C GLN A 251 -20.24 0.82 16.92
N LEU A 252 -19.35 1.77 17.17
CA LEU A 252 -18.76 2.62 16.14
C LEU A 252 -17.93 1.82 15.13
N LYS A 253 -17.19 0.80 15.57
CA LYS A 253 -16.45 -0.10 14.67
C LYS A 253 -17.40 -0.89 13.78
N LYS A 254 -18.52 -1.36 14.32
CA LYS A 254 -19.57 -2.02 13.52
C LYS A 254 -20.17 -1.07 12.49
N GLU A 255 -20.56 0.14 12.91
CA GLU A 255 -21.08 1.17 12.00
C GLU A 255 -20.08 1.51 10.89
N TYR A 256 -18.78 1.57 11.20
CA TYR A 256 -17.72 1.76 10.19
C TYR A 256 -17.68 0.62 9.17
N ILE A 257 -17.72 -0.63 9.64
CA ILE A 257 -17.70 -1.81 8.77
C ILE A 257 -18.91 -1.83 7.85
N ASP A 258 -20.11 -1.59 8.39
CA ASP A 258 -21.34 -1.55 7.61
C ASP A 258 -21.27 -0.45 6.54
N SER A 259 -20.85 0.76 6.92
CA SER A 259 -20.67 1.88 5.98
C SER A 259 -19.65 1.57 4.87
N TYR A 260 -18.55 0.87 5.21
CA TYR A 260 -17.52 0.55 4.22
C TYR A 260 -17.92 -0.62 3.32
N LEU A 261 -18.69 -1.59 3.82
CA LEU A 261 -19.29 -2.64 2.98
C LEU A 261 -20.27 -2.05 1.98
N ASP A 262 -21.09 -1.07 2.38
CA ASP A 262 -22.01 -0.37 1.47
C ASP A 262 -21.25 0.41 0.38
N GLU A 263 -20.13 1.06 0.74
CA GLU A 263 -19.24 1.73 -0.22
C GLU A 263 -18.69 0.73 -1.25
N ILE A 264 -18.12 -0.39 -0.79
CA ILE A 264 -17.58 -1.41 -1.70
C ILE A 264 -18.68 -2.00 -2.59
N LEU A 265 -19.87 -2.27 -2.03
CA LEU A 265 -20.99 -2.79 -2.80
C LEU A 265 -21.45 -1.81 -3.89
N LYS A 266 -21.42 -0.51 -3.61
CA LYS A 266 -21.70 0.53 -4.61
C LYS A 266 -20.67 0.51 -5.73
N ASP A 267 -19.39 0.40 -5.38
CA ASP A 267 -18.30 0.37 -6.34
C ASP A 267 -18.37 -0.88 -7.25
N VAL A 268 -18.65 -2.05 -6.67
CA VAL A 268 -18.82 -3.33 -7.39
C VAL A 268 -19.99 -3.30 -8.37
N LYS A 269 -21.04 -2.52 -8.06
CA LYS A 269 -22.21 -2.34 -8.93
C LYS A 269 -22.09 -1.21 -9.93
N SER A 270 -21.00 -0.44 -9.89
CA SER A 270 -20.78 0.66 -10.81
C SER A 270 -20.24 0.17 -12.15
N ASP A 271 -20.40 0.98 -13.20
CA ASP A 271 -19.81 0.69 -14.51
C ASP A 271 -18.26 0.73 -14.47
N GLU A 272 -17.68 1.35 -13.45
CA GLU A 272 -16.25 1.45 -13.20
C GLU A 272 -15.73 0.35 -12.24
N ALA A 273 -16.49 -0.74 -12.03
CA ALA A 273 -16.15 -1.75 -11.03
C ALA A 273 -14.74 -2.34 -11.20
N GLU A 274 -14.29 -2.60 -12.45
CA GLU A 274 -12.93 -3.08 -12.73
C GLU A 274 -11.83 -2.11 -12.27
N LEU A 275 -12.10 -0.81 -12.24
CA LEU A 275 -11.17 0.24 -11.79
C LEU A 275 -11.19 0.41 -10.26
N LEU A 276 -12.38 0.24 -9.65
CA LEU A 276 -12.60 0.52 -8.23
C LEU A 276 -12.28 -0.67 -7.33
N VAL A 277 -12.27 -1.89 -7.86
CA VAL A 277 -11.87 -3.09 -7.12
C VAL A 277 -10.36 -3.08 -6.89
N THR A 278 -9.94 -3.17 -5.63
CA THR A 278 -8.52 -3.12 -5.25
C THR A 278 -8.16 -4.22 -4.26
N SER A 279 -6.88 -4.58 -4.21
CA SER A 279 -6.33 -5.53 -3.22
C SER A 279 -6.62 -5.10 -1.77
N SER A 280 -6.64 -3.79 -1.49
CA SER A 280 -7.01 -3.26 -0.17
C SER A 280 -8.46 -3.62 0.22
N LYS A 281 -9.41 -3.49 -0.71
CA LYS A 281 -10.81 -3.88 -0.50
C LYS A 281 -10.94 -5.39 -0.33
N LEU A 282 -10.23 -6.18 -1.15
CA LEU A 282 -10.21 -7.64 -1.03
C LEU A 282 -9.70 -8.08 0.34
N ARG A 283 -8.59 -7.50 0.81
CA ARG A 283 -8.03 -7.76 2.13
C ARG A 283 -8.99 -7.39 3.26
N PHE A 284 -9.66 -6.25 3.15
CA PHE A 284 -10.71 -5.87 4.09
C PHE A 284 -11.82 -6.92 4.14
N LEU A 285 -12.36 -7.33 2.98
CA LEU A 285 -13.42 -8.34 2.92
C LEU A 285 -12.97 -9.69 3.48
N ASN A 286 -11.76 -10.14 3.17
CA ASN A 286 -11.21 -11.39 3.68
C ASN A 286 -11.08 -11.38 5.21
N LYS A 287 -10.65 -10.26 5.81
CA LYS A 287 -10.70 -10.08 7.27
C LYS A 287 -12.15 -10.08 7.80
N THR A 288 -13.04 -9.33 7.16
CA THR A 288 -14.45 -9.18 7.59
C THR A 288 -15.27 -10.45 7.44
N ARG A 289 -14.87 -11.42 6.60
CA ARG A 289 -15.48 -12.77 6.55
C ARG A 289 -15.35 -13.54 7.87
N GLY A 290 -14.35 -13.20 8.69
CA GLY A 290 -14.17 -13.72 10.06
C GLY A 290 -15.00 -13.00 11.12
N HIS A 291 -15.82 -12.00 10.76
CA HIS A 291 -16.52 -11.17 11.73
C HIS A 291 -17.48 -11.99 12.63
N PRO A 292 -17.54 -11.73 13.94
CA PRO A 292 -18.42 -12.48 14.85
C PRO A 292 -19.91 -12.31 14.57
N ASP A 293 -20.34 -11.13 14.12
CA ASP A 293 -21.67 -10.96 13.53
C ASP A 293 -21.77 -11.69 12.18
N LYS A 294 -22.55 -12.76 12.15
CA LYS A 294 -22.73 -13.61 10.97
C LYS A 294 -23.42 -12.90 9.80
N SER A 295 -24.19 -11.84 10.07
CA SER A 295 -24.82 -11.06 8.99
C SER A 295 -23.76 -10.29 8.19
N ILE A 296 -22.86 -9.60 8.90
CA ILE A 296 -21.70 -8.89 8.35
C ILE A 296 -20.79 -9.86 7.59
N ALA A 297 -20.43 -10.98 8.20
CA ALA A 297 -19.58 -12.00 7.55
C ALA A 297 -20.20 -12.52 6.24
N LYS A 298 -21.52 -12.73 6.21
CA LYS A 298 -22.25 -13.17 5.01
C LYS A 298 -22.33 -12.10 3.92
N ILE A 299 -22.44 -10.82 4.29
CA ILE A 299 -22.41 -9.71 3.33
C ILE A 299 -21.01 -9.58 2.73
N ALA A 300 -19.96 -9.57 3.56
CA ALA A 300 -18.58 -9.51 3.10
C ALA A 300 -18.22 -10.67 2.17
N GLY A 301 -18.68 -11.89 2.48
CA GLY A 301 -18.50 -13.06 1.60
C GLY A 301 -19.14 -12.86 0.22
N ARG A 302 -20.39 -12.37 0.17
CA ARG A 302 -21.08 -12.11 -1.10
C ARG A 302 -20.38 -11.06 -1.95
N ILE A 303 -19.99 -9.93 -1.34
CA ILE A 303 -19.25 -8.86 -2.06
C ILE A 303 -17.91 -9.40 -2.58
N ARG A 304 -17.21 -10.22 -1.79
CA ARG A 304 -15.95 -10.83 -2.20
C ARG A 304 -16.14 -11.74 -3.41
N ASP A 305 -17.22 -12.52 -3.45
CA ASP A 305 -17.52 -13.41 -4.58
C ASP A 305 -17.89 -12.60 -5.84
N GLU A 306 -18.60 -11.49 -5.71
CA GLU A 306 -18.84 -10.54 -6.81
C GLU A 306 -17.53 -9.95 -7.35
N ILE A 307 -16.64 -9.51 -6.46
CA ILE A 307 -15.30 -9.05 -6.82
C ILE A 307 -14.50 -10.14 -7.54
N GLN A 308 -14.51 -11.37 -7.04
CA GLN A 308 -13.83 -12.49 -7.69
C GLN A 308 -14.32 -12.65 -9.13
N ASN A 309 -15.64 -12.62 -9.37
CA ASN A 309 -16.20 -12.79 -10.70
C ASN A 309 -15.79 -11.65 -11.66
N ILE A 310 -15.80 -10.40 -11.18
CA ILE A 310 -15.32 -9.24 -11.95
C ILE A 310 -13.85 -9.43 -12.34
N VAL A 311 -13.00 -9.76 -11.37
CA VAL A 311 -11.56 -9.92 -11.61
C VAL A 311 -11.28 -11.10 -12.55
N LEU A 312 -11.93 -12.25 -12.38
CA LEU A 312 -11.73 -13.41 -13.28
C LEU A 312 -12.17 -13.08 -14.71
N SER A 313 -13.33 -12.42 -14.88
CA SER A 313 -13.80 -11.99 -16.20
C SER A 313 -12.82 -11.01 -16.85
N SER A 314 -12.25 -10.11 -16.05
CA SER A 314 -11.23 -9.15 -16.47
C SER A 314 -9.94 -9.86 -16.92
N ILE A 315 -9.47 -10.87 -16.17
CA ILE A 315 -8.29 -11.69 -16.51
C ILE A 315 -8.52 -12.42 -17.84
N GLU A 316 -9.69 -13.05 -18.03
CA GLU A 316 -10.03 -13.77 -19.26
C GLU A 316 -10.04 -12.87 -20.50
N ARG A 317 -10.40 -11.60 -20.33
CA ARG A 317 -10.42 -10.60 -21.40
C ARG A 317 -9.02 -10.08 -21.75
N LYS A 318 -8.16 -9.90 -20.76
CA LYS A 318 -6.86 -9.21 -20.93
C LYS A 318 -5.72 -10.13 -21.30
N TYR A 319 -5.74 -11.37 -20.82
CA TYR A 319 -4.57 -12.23 -20.83
C TYR A 319 -4.81 -13.49 -21.64
N ASP A 320 -3.71 -14.10 -22.07
CA ASP A 320 -3.68 -15.41 -22.71
C ASP A 320 -2.93 -16.45 -21.87
N VAL A 321 -3.00 -17.71 -22.31
CA VAL A 321 -2.37 -18.86 -21.64
C VAL A 321 -0.85 -18.79 -21.57
N GLY A 322 -0.18 -17.85 -22.24
CA GLY A 322 1.27 -17.61 -22.26
C GLY A 322 1.72 -16.39 -21.46
N THR A 323 0.78 -15.58 -20.96
CA THR A 323 1.08 -14.35 -20.20
C THR A 323 1.98 -14.62 -18.99
N ASP A 324 2.95 -13.72 -18.80
CA ASP A 324 3.81 -13.71 -17.61
C ASP A 324 3.03 -13.20 -16.38
N VAL A 325 3.20 -13.89 -15.25
CA VAL A 325 2.48 -13.58 -14.01
C VAL A 325 2.91 -12.28 -13.33
N SER A 326 4.08 -11.74 -13.70
CA SER A 326 4.52 -10.41 -13.26
C SER A 326 3.62 -9.29 -13.80
N LEU A 327 2.94 -9.54 -14.93
CA LEU A 327 1.99 -8.59 -15.51
C LEU A 327 0.67 -8.58 -14.74
N LEU A 328 0.36 -9.56 -13.90
CA LEU A 328 -0.91 -9.54 -13.19
C LEU A 328 -0.86 -8.50 -12.07
N SER A 329 -1.93 -7.71 -11.94
CA SER A 329 -2.08 -6.80 -10.82
C SER A 329 -2.09 -7.55 -9.48
N THR A 330 -1.76 -6.87 -8.39
CA THR A 330 -1.78 -7.49 -7.06
C THR A 330 -3.15 -8.09 -6.72
N CYS A 331 -4.24 -7.44 -7.13
CA CYS A 331 -5.59 -7.95 -6.89
C CYS A 331 -5.89 -9.21 -7.69
N GLU A 332 -5.47 -9.27 -8.96
CA GLU A 332 -5.62 -10.45 -9.82
C GLU A 332 -4.83 -11.64 -9.25
N GLN A 333 -3.59 -11.40 -8.82
CA GLN A 333 -2.78 -12.45 -8.20
C GLN A 333 -3.38 -12.95 -6.88
N GLU A 334 -3.89 -12.06 -6.02
CA GLU A 334 -4.58 -12.45 -4.77
C GLU A 334 -5.82 -13.31 -5.05
N ILE A 335 -6.63 -12.94 -6.04
CA ILE A 335 -7.81 -13.72 -6.45
C ILE A 335 -7.42 -15.10 -6.98
N LEU A 336 -6.40 -15.17 -7.87
CA LEU A 336 -5.94 -16.45 -8.39
C LEU A 336 -5.46 -17.37 -7.27
N ARG A 337 -4.67 -16.87 -6.31
CA ARG A 337 -4.17 -17.67 -5.16
C ARG A 337 -5.29 -18.27 -4.31
N ASP A 338 -6.44 -17.63 -4.26
CA ASP A 338 -7.60 -18.08 -3.49
C ASP A 338 -8.45 -19.13 -4.23
N LEU A 339 -8.18 -19.43 -5.51
CA LEU A 339 -9.01 -20.34 -6.28
C LEU A 339 -8.84 -21.79 -5.83
N PRO A 340 -9.94 -22.55 -5.70
CA PRO A 340 -9.90 -23.97 -5.34
C PRO A 340 -9.64 -24.84 -6.58
N ILE A 341 -8.56 -24.58 -7.33
CA ILE A 341 -8.16 -25.38 -8.50
C ILE A 341 -7.29 -26.55 -8.02
N TRP A 342 -7.75 -27.77 -8.27
CA TRP A 342 -7.07 -29.00 -7.82
C TRP A 342 -6.40 -29.79 -8.95
N SER A 343 -6.73 -29.50 -10.20
CA SER A 343 -6.17 -30.16 -11.37
C SER A 343 -6.17 -29.26 -12.60
N ASP A 344 -5.27 -29.55 -13.54
CA ASP A 344 -5.19 -28.88 -14.86
C ASP A 344 -6.47 -29.03 -15.68
N ASP A 345 -7.20 -30.12 -15.46
CA ASP A 345 -8.42 -30.48 -16.17
C ASP A 345 -9.70 -30.01 -15.47
N ASP A 346 -9.63 -29.17 -14.42
CA ASP A 346 -10.82 -28.68 -13.73
C ASP A 346 -11.76 -27.96 -14.72
N PRO A 347 -13.00 -28.46 -14.95
CA PRO A 347 -13.91 -27.89 -15.93
C PRO A 347 -14.58 -26.60 -15.45
N ASN A 348 -14.47 -26.26 -14.17
CA ASN A 348 -15.12 -25.07 -13.59
C ASN A 348 -14.37 -23.78 -13.90
N PHE A 349 -13.11 -23.87 -14.36
CA PHE A 349 -12.26 -22.71 -14.64
C PHE A 349 -11.76 -22.71 -16.08
N PRO A 350 -11.81 -21.55 -16.78
CA PRO A 350 -11.28 -21.43 -18.13
C PRO A 350 -9.78 -21.72 -18.23
N LYS A 351 -9.32 -22.11 -19.42
CA LYS A 351 -7.92 -22.52 -19.67
C LYS A 351 -6.92 -21.44 -19.28
N VAL A 352 -7.21 -20.18 -19.58
CA VAL A 352 -6.35 -19.03 -19.22
C VAL A 352 -6.21 -18.88 -17.71
N ILE A 353 -7.32 -18.92 -16.96
CA ILE A 353 -7.31 -18.83 -15.50
C ILE A 353 -6.45 -19.92 -14.88
N LYS A 354 -6.63 -21.18 -15.32
CA LYS A 354 -5.83 -22.31 -14.83
C LYS A 354 -4.35 -22.17 -15.15
N ALA A 355 -4.01 -21.77 -16.38
CA ALA A 355 -2.62 -21.58 -16.78
C ALA A 355 -1.92 -20.50 -15.92
N LEU A 356 -2.58 -19.37 -15.68
CA LEU A 356 -2.03 -18.30 -14.86
C LEU A 356 -1.96 -18.66 -13.38
N PHE A 357 -2.97 -19.39 -12.86
CA PHE A 357 -2.95 -19.94 -11.50
C PHE A 357 -1.71 -20.79 -11.24
N TRP A 358 -1.43 -21.78 -12.09
CA TRP A 358 -0.30 -22.68 -11.90
C TRP A 358 1.04 -21.98 -12.04
N ARG A 359 1.18 -21.08 -13.02
CA ARG A 359 2.41 -20.27 -13.14
C ARG A 359 2.66 -19.40 -11.92
N LEU A 360 1.60 -18.81 -11.37
CA LEU A 360 1.70 -17.96 -10.19
C LEU A 360 2.15 -18.80 -8.99
N LEU A 361 1.58 -20.00 -8.83
CA LEU A 361 1.98 -20.94 -7.81
C LEU A 361 3.45 -21.36 -7.95
N ASP A 362 3.89 -21.70 -9.15
CA ASP A 362 5.29 -22.06 -9.44
C ASP A 362 6.25 -20.91 -9.12
N ASN A 363 5.89 -19.68 -9.50
CA ASN A 363 6.70 -18.49 -9.21
C ASN A 363 6.80 -18.24 -7.70
N ASP A 364 5.69 -18.37 -6.97
CA ASP A 364 5.65 -18.23 -5.52
C ASP A 364 6.47 -19.31 -4.81
N LEU A 365 6.44 -20.56 -5.30
CA LEU A 365 7.27 -21.65 -4.79
C LEU A 365 8.76 -21.41 -5.05
N ALA A 366 9.13 -21.00 -6.25
CA ALA A 366 10.51 -20.67 -6.61
C ALA A 366 11.07 -19.55 -5.72
N ARG A 367 10.27 -18.51 -5.46
CA ARG A 367 10.67 -17.39 -4.59
C ARG A 367 10.87 -17.82 -3.15
N LYS A 368 9.98 -18.66 -2.61
CA LYS A 368 10.12 -19.22 -1.26
C LYS A 368 11.35 -20.12 -1.14
N LEU A 369 11.61 -20.94 -2.15
CA LEU A 369 12.80 -21.79 -2.19
C LEU A 369 14.09 -20.96 -2.21
N ALA A 370 14.14 -19.91 -3.05
CA ALA A 370 15.30 -19.01 -3.11
C ALA A 370 15.54 -18.29 -1.77
N HIS A 371 14.47 -17.85 -1.10
CA HIS A 371 14.57 -17.27 0.24
C HIS A 371 15.13 -18.25 1.27
N PHE A 372 14.60 -19.48 1.28
CA PHE A 372 15.03 -20.53 2.20
C PHE A 372 16.49 -20.93 1.98
N ILE A 373 16.93 -21.00 0.72
CA ILE A 373 18.34 -21.24 0.38
C ILE A 373 19.22 -20.13 0.94
N ARG A 374 18.83 -18.86 0.75
CA ARG A 374 19.58 -17.70 1.26
C ARG A 374 19.73 -17.73 2.78
N GLU A 375 18.66 -18.05 3.51
CA GLU A 375 18.68 -18.18 4.98
C GLU A 375 19.57 -19.32 5.49
N ILE A 376 19.86 -20.34 4.68
CA ILE A 376 20.75 -21.44 5.07
C ILE A 376 22.22 -21.12 4.73
N THR A 377 22.45 -20.31 3.70
CA THR A 377 23.79 -19.98 3.21
C THR A 377 24.42 -18.76 3.89
N ASP A 378 23.60 -17.90 4.49
CA ASP A 378 24.00 -16.78 5.36
C ASP A 378 24.08 -17.24 6.83
#